data_AF-F0SKJ6-F1
#
_entry.id   AF-F0SKJ6-F1
#
_cell.length_a   1.000
_cell.length_b   1.000
_cell.length_c   1.000
_cell.angle_alpha   90.00
_cell.angle_beta   90.00
_cell.angle_gamma   90.00
#
_symmetry.space_group_name_H-M   'P 1'
#
loop_
_entity.id
_entity.type
_entity.pdbx_description
1 polymer ?
#
loop_
_entity_poly.entity_id
_entity_poly.type
_entity_poly.pdbx_seq_one_letter_code
_entity_poly.pdbx_strand_id
1 'polypeptide(L)'
;METPSHNSSPRPRRWKIWTTVSVLAICLLCVGWASGQFQLRQPATHGVKVIAEYPHDRKSFTQGLIVYKDHLLEGTGQYGESRMLRVDLKTGEAKQQVSLPRQYFGEGIAIANGELFQLTWKSRVGFVYDPETLQLLRTVRYPGEGWGLTFDGEHLVMSDGSATLRFLDPKTFQVTRRVTVRDRQKPIRHLNELEFVNNEIWANIWYEDRIVRIDPRTGQVQGWIDLSGLKPLSIRWNREAVHNGIAWDPGSQRLFVTGKNWPSLFEIEITSDR
;
A
#
# COMPACT_ATOMS: atom_id res chain seq x y z
N MET A 1 -18.90 -101.00 -35.53
CA MET A 1 -20.00 -101.61 -34.78
C MET A 1 -20.40 -100.63 -33.70
N GLU A 2 -21.68 -100.31 -33.67
CA GLU A 2 -22.27 -99.06 -33.19
C GLU A 2 -22.33 -98.94 -31.66
N THR A 3 -22.31 -97.70 -31.21
CA THR A 3 -22.64 -97.24 -29.86
C THR A 3 -24.16 -97.03 -29.69
N PRO A 4 -24.67 -97.04 -28.45
CA PRO A 4 -25.73 -96.11 -28.03
C PRO A 4 -25.34 -95.37 -26.72
N SER A 5 -25.35 -94.03 -26.70
CA SER A 5 -26.41 -93.12 -26.19
C SER A 5 -26.84 -93.41 -24.73
N HIS A 6 -26.86 -92.50 -23.76
CA HIS A 6 -27.41 -91.13 -23.70
C HIS A 6 -26.84 -90.41 -22.45
N ASN A 7 -26.37 -89.17 -22.57
CA ASN A 7 -27.12 -87.92 -22.34
C ASN A 7 -27.27 -87.51 -20.86
N SER A 8 -26.43 -86.57 -20.42
CA SER A 8 -26.77 -85.62 -19.36
C SER A 8 -26.09 -84.28 -19.63
N SER A 9 -26.84 -83.20 -19.50
CA SER A 9 -26.37 -81.82 -19.56
C SER A 9 -27.16 -81.03 -18.51
N PRO A 10 -26.81 -79.78 -18.15
CA PRO A 10 -25.49 -79.14 -18.03
C PRO A 10 -25.33 -78.43 -16.66
N ARG A 11 -24.12 -77.98 -16.28
CA ARG A 11 -23.99 -76.82 -15.36
C ARG A 11 -22.80 -75.93 -15.76
N PRO A 12 -23.03 -74.64 -16.08
CA PRO A 12 -21.94 -73.71 -16.38
C PRO A 12 -21.31 -73.23 -15.07
N ARG A 13 -20.02 -73.50 -14.85
CA ARG A 13 -19.29 -72.88 -13.74
C ARG A 13 -18.74 -71.53 -14.17
N ARG A 14 -19.48 -70.51 -13.73
CA ARG A 14 -19.25 -69.07 -13.79
C ARG A 14 -17.76 -68.68 -13.65
N TRP A 15 -17.25 -67.95 -14.64
CA TRP A 15 -16.16 -67.00 -14.45
C TRP A 15 -16.59 -65.97 -13.41
N LYS A 16 -15.85 -65.87 -12.31
CA LYS A 16 -16.00 -64.77 -11.35
C LYS A 16 -14.85 -63.78 -11.57
N ILE A 17 -15.16 -62.76 -12.35
CA ILE A 17 -14.40 -61.51 -12.46
C ILE A 17 -14.40 -60.85 -11.07
N TRP A 18 -13.27 -60.87 -10.38
CA TRP A 18 -13.02 -60.04 -9.19
C TRP A 18 -11.66 -59.39 -9.36
N THR A 19 -11.58 -58.29 -10.12
CA THR A 19 -10.35 -57.49 -10.15
C THR A 19 -10.57 -56.06 -10.65
N THR A 20 -11.74 -55.45 -10.45
CA THR A 20 -11.94 -54.04 -10.85
C THR A 20 -12.99 -53.33 -9.98
N VAL A 21 -12.84 -53.36 -8.64
CA VAL A 21 -13.58 -52.42 -7.76
C VAL A 21 -12.67 -51.72 -6.75
N SER A 22 -11.47 -52.25 -6.46
CA SER A 22 -10.67 -51.72 -5.34
C SER A 22 -9.74 -50.54 -5.65
N VAL A 23 -9.58 -50.11 -6.92
CA VAL A 23 -8.70 -48.98 -7.26
C VAL A 23 -9.45 -47.64 -7.30
N LEU A 24 -10.76 -47.63 -7.60
CA LEU A 24 -11.55 -46.40 -7.65
C LEU A 24 -11.92 -45.84 -6.27
N ALA A 25 -11.98 -46.69 -5.23
CA ALA A 25 -12.31 -46.24 -3.87
C ALA A 25 -11.15 -45.50 -3.18
N ILE A 26 -9.89 -45.80 -3.54
CA ILE A 26 -8.70 -45.17 -2.94
C ILE A 26 -8.46 -43.78 -3.54
N CYS A 27 -8.73 -43.57 -4.84
CA CYS A 27 -8.65 -42.24 -5.45
C CYS A 27 -9.71 -41.26 -4.92
N LEU A 28 -10.88 -41.72 -4.49
CA LEU A 28 -11.91 -40.84 -3.91
C LEU A 28 -11.67 -40.51 -2.43
N LEU A 29 -10.91 -41.34 -1.71
CA LEU A 29 -10.52 -41.06 -0.32
C LEU A 29 -9.29 -40.14 -0.21
N CYS A 30 -8.42 -40.10 -1.22
CA CYS A 30 -7.28 -39.16 -1.26
C CYS A 30 -7.66 -37.75 -1.76
N VAL A 31 -8.78 -37.58 -2.45
CA VAL A 31 -9.26 -36.25 -2.91
C VAL A 31 -10.03 -35.52 -1.79
N GLY A 32 -10.55 -36.24 -0.79
CA GLY A 32 -11.32 -35.66 0.33
C GLY A 32 -10.50 -35.02 1.46
N TRP A 33 -9.18 -35.13 1.45
CA TRP A 33 -8.29 -34.68 2.54
C TRP A 33 -7.28 -33.61 2.13
N ALA A 34 -7.43 -33.03 0.93
CA ALA A 34 -6.64 -31.88 0.48
C ALA A 34 -7.51 -30.63 0.25
N SER A 35 -8.74 -30.61 0.77
CA SER A 35 -9.45 -29.36 1.06
C SER A 35 -8.87 -28.72 2.31
N GLY A 36 -7.57 -28.42 2.26
CA GLY A 36 -6.98 -27.42 3.13
C GLY A 36 -7.71 -26.13 2.85
N GLN A 37 -8.74 -25.84 3.63
CA GLN A 37 -9.32 -24.52 3.69
C GLN A 37 -8.15 -23.62 4.10
N PHE A 38 -7.57 -22.89 3.14
CA PHE A 38 -6.87 -21.67 3.45
C PHE A 38 -7.93 -20.78 4.12
N GLN A 39 -8.02 -20.88 5.44
CA GLN A 39 -8.70 -19.90 6.25
C GLN A 39 -7.93 -18.61 6.00
N LEU A 40 -8.43 -17.78 5.10
CA LEU A 40 -7.97 -16.41 4.95
C LEU A 40 -8.24 -15.74 6.29
N ARG A 41 -7.23 -15.77 7.18
CA ARG A 41 -7.27 -15.02 8.44
C ARG A 41 -7.65 -13.58 8.07
N GLN A 42 -8.62 -13.03 8.81
CA GLN A 42 -8.96 -11.62 8.69
C GLN A 42 -7.65 -10.84 8.85
N PRO A 43 -7.30 -9.90 7.94
CA PRO A 43 -6.19 -8.99 8.21
C PRO A 43 -6.45 -8.32 9.56
N ALA A 44 -5.48 -8.44 10.48
CA ALA A 44 -5.62 -7.90 11.83
C ALA A 44 -5.68 -6.36 11.77
N THR A 45 -6.36 -5.76 12.75
CA THR A 45 -6.37 -4.31 12.94
C THR A 45 -5.56 -3.99 14.19
N HIS A 46 -4.46 -3.29 13.99
CA HIS A 46 -3.54 -2.90 15.04
C HIS A 46 -3.85 -1.50 15.56
N GLY A 47 -3.66 -1.30 16.86
CA GLY A 47 -3.67 0.03 17.47
C GLY A 47 -2.33 0.74 17.32
N VAL A 48 -2.27 1.96 17.82
CA VAL A 48 -1.04 2.75 17.90
C VAL A 48 -0.84 3.32 19.29
N LYS A 49 0.43 3.48 19.67
CA LYS A 49 0.87 4.23 20.85
C LYS A 49 1.69 5.42 20.39
N VAL A 50 1.34 6.61 20.86
CA VAL A 50 2.14 7.82 20.61
C VAL A 50 3.39 7.78 21.47
N ILE A 51 4.55 7.93 20.83
CA ILE A 51 5.87 7.95 21.48
C ILE A 51 6.33 9.38 21.67
N ALA A 52 6.12 10.22 20.67
CA ALA A 52 6.42 11.65 20.72
C ALA A 52 5.46 12.44 19.84
N GLU A 53 5.33 13.73 20.16
CA GLU A 53 4.58 14.71 19.38
C GLU A 53 5.52 15.86 19.02
N TYR A 54 5.55 16.24 17.74
CA TYR A 54 6.38 17.30 17.19
C TYR A 54 5.50 18.40 16.61
N PRO A 55 5.93 19.67 16.64
CA PRO A 55 5.21 20.75 15.97
C PRO A 55 5.13 20.51 14.46
N HIS A 56 4.00 20.87 13.86
CA HIS A 56 3.77 20.79 12.42
C HIS A 56 3.07 22.06 11.91
N ASP A 57 3.42 22.53 10.71
CA ASP A 57 2.88 23.76 10.14
C ASP A 57 1.39 23.58 9.80
N ARG A 58 0.53 24.36 10.46
CA ARG A 58 -0.92 24.35 10.21
C ARG A 58 -1.29 24.81 8.80
N LYS A 59 -0.36 25.43 8.07
CA LYS A 59 -0.54 25.81 6.66
C LYS A 59 -0.15 24.68 5.69
N SER A 60 0.52 23.62 6.15
CA SER A 60 0.85 22.48 5.31
C SER A 60 -0.39 21.63 5.04
N PHE A 61 -0.91 21.72 3.81
CA PHE A 61 -1.87 20.76 3.29
C PHE A 61 -1.10 19.50 2.84
N THR A 62 -0.63 18.70 3.79
CA THR A 62 0.30 17.58 3.56
C THR A 62 -0.22 16.59 2.53
N GLN A 63 0.59 16.32 1.51
CA GLN A 63 0.26 15.35 0.45
C GLN A 63 1.35 14.30 0.22
N GLY A 64 2.56 14.51 0.73
CA GLY A 64 3.58 13.47 0.83
C GLY A 64 4.60 13.83 1.90
N LEU A 65 5.13 12.82 2.59
CA LEU A 65 6.03 13.00 3.72
C LEU A 65 7.13 11.95 3.70
N ILE A 66 8.38 12.33 3.94
CA ILE A 66 9.52 11.40 3.99
C ILE A 66 10.46 11.80 5.12
N VAL A 67 11.00 10.83 5.85
CA VAL A 67 12.19 11.04 6.68
C VAL A 67 13.41 10.93 5.78
N TYR A 68 14.17 12.00 5.66
CA TYR A 68 15.41 12.02 4.90
C TYR A 68 16.55 12.50 5.79
N LYS A 69 17.41 11.56 6.20
CA LYS A 69 18.47 11.78 7.19
C LYS A 69 17.90 12.29 8.53
N ASP A 70 18.24 13.51 8.92
CA ASP A 70 17.86 14.14 10.19
C ASP A 70 16.68 15.12 10.06
N HIS A 71 16.07 15.20 8.87
CA HIS A 71 14.99 16.13 8.57
C HIS A 71 13.85 15.45 7.83
N LEU A 72 12.74 16.17 7.71
CA LEU A 72 11.61 15.77 6.91
C LEU A 72 11.66 16.48 5.55
N LEU A 73 11.24 15.75 4.53
CA LEU A 73 10.80 16.35 3.27
C LEU A 73 9.28 16.27 3.23
N GLU A 74 8.64 17.37 2.85
CA GLU A 74 7.17 17.44 2.79
C GLU A 74 6.71 18.10 1.50
N GLY A 75 5.84 17.39 0.76
CA GLY A 75 5.10 17.94 -0.36
C GLY A 75 3.73 18.42 0.10
N THR A 76 3.39 19.69 -0.16
CA THR A 76 2.08 20.27 0.19
C THR A 76 1.23 20.53 -1.04
N GLY A 77 -0.08 20.39 -0.88
CA GLY A 77 -1.09 20.72 -1.89
C GLY A 77 -1.63 22.14 -1.78
N GLN A 78 -2.72 22.40 -2.53
CA GLN A 78 -3.42 23.67 -2.78
C GLN A 78 -2.87 24.51 -3.94
N TYR A 79 -3.77 24.88 -4.87
CA TYR A 79 -3.42 25.73 -6.01
C TYR A 79 -2.94 27.09 -5.53
N GLY A 80 -1.76 27.51 -6.01
CA GLY A 80 -1.12 28.76 -5.60
C GLY A 80 -0.38 28.70 -4.27
N GLU A 81 -0.48 27.61 -3.51
CA GLU A 81 0.14 27.45 -2.18
C GLU A 81 0.99 26.18 -2.05
N SER A 82 1.00 25.31 -3.08
CA SER A 82 1.76 24.07 -3.08
C SER A 82 3.26 24.32 -2.99
N ARG A 83 3.94 23.57 -2.12
CA ARG A 83 5.37 23.71 -1.81
C ARG A 83 6.04 22.34 -1.75
N MET A 84 7.35 22.35 -1.95
CA MET A 84 8.26 21.33 -1.45
C MET A 84 9.05 21.93 -0.29
N LEU A 85 9.07 21.24 0.85
CA LEU A 85 9.65 21.72 2.10
C LEU A 85 10.75 20.77 2.57
N ARG A 86 11.82 21.35 3.12
CA ARG A 86 12.75 20.66 4.02
C ARG A 86 12.52 21.20 5.43
N VAL A 87 12.12 20.33 6.34
CA VAL A 87 11.63 20.70 7.67
C VAL A 87 12.49 20.06 8.75
N ASP A 88 12.89 20.83 9.75
CA ASP A 88 13.52 20.29 10.95
C ASP A 88 12.49 19.46 11.73
N LEU A 89 12.77 18.16 11.90
CA LEU A 89 11.85 17.22 12.54
C LEU A 89 11.50 17.62 13.98
N LYS A 90 12.44 18.22 14.73
CA LYS A 90 12.25 18.53 16.14
C LYS A 90 11.42 19.79 16.34
N THR A 91 11.66 20.80 15.51
CA THR A 91 11.02 22.12 15.68
C THR A 91 9.80 22.32 14.78
N GLY A 92 9.64 21.52 13.71
CA GLY A 92 8.63 21.73 12.68
C GLY A 92 8.91 22.93 11.77
N GLU A 93 10.10 23.54 11.88
CA GLU A 93 10.46 24.73 11.11
C GLU A 93 10.95 24.35 9.70
N ALA A 94 10.37 24.97 8.68
CA ALA A 94 10.86 24.85 7.31
C ALA A 94 12.24 25.54 7.19
N LYS A 95 13.31 24.73 7.06
CA LYS A 95 14.67 25.20 6.83
C LYS A 95 14.91 25.59 5.38
N GLN A 96 14.15 25.01 4.46
CA GLN A 96 14.17 25.37 3.05
C GLN A 96 12.81 25.09 2.43
N GLN A 97 12.43 25.88 1.42
CA GLN A 97 11.21 25.65 0.67
C GLN A 97 11.32 26.12 -0.78
N VAL A 98 10.58 25.47 -1.67
CA VAL A 98 10.37 25.90 -3.05
C VAL A 98 8.88 25.84 -3.36
N SER A 99 8.32 26.91 -3.91
CA SER A 99 6.91 26.95 -4.32
C SER A 99 6.74 26.34 -5.71
N LEU A 100 5.65 25.60 -5.91
CA LEU A 100 5.25 25.17 -7.23
C LEU A 100 4.57 26.34 -7.97
N PRO A 101 4.67 26.41 -9.31
CA PRO A 101 3.89 27.37 -10.08
C PRO A 101 2.39 27.24 -9.78
N ARG A 102 1.68 28.36 -9.72
CA ARG A 102 0.32 28.47 -9.12
C ARG A 102 -0.73 27.53 -9.74
N GLN A 103 -0.54 27.14 -11.00
CA GLN A 103 -1.44 26.22 -11.72
C GLN A 103 -1.32 24.77 -11.26
N TYR A 104 -0.31 24.41 -10.47
CA TYR A 104 -0.09 23.06 -10.00
C TYR A 104 -0.58 22.90 -8.56
N PHE A 105 -1.24 21.78 -8.32
CA PHE A 105 -1.57 21.29 -7.00
C PHE A 105 -0.59 20.14 -6.70
N GLY A 106 0.32 20.35 -5.75
CA GLY A 106 1.33 19.38 -5.34
C GLY A 106 0.72 18.20 -4.61
N GLU A 107 1.29 17.03 -4.84
CA GLU A 107 0.83 15.76 -4.26
C GLU A 107 2.03 14.98 -3.66
N GLY A 108 1.94 13.66 -3.60
CA GLY A 108 2.90 12.75 -2.99
C GLY A 108 4.33 12.88 -3.51
N ILE A 109 5.27 12.51 -2.64
CA ILE A 109 6.71 12.65 -2.88
C ILE A 109 7.42 11.33 -2.62
N ALA A 110 8.54 11.08 -3.29
CA ALA A 110 9.38 9.92 -3.02
C ALA A 110 10.83 10.22 -3.38
N ILE A 111 11.77 9.60 -2.67
CA ILE A 111 13.17 9.57 -3.09
C ILE A 111 13.44 8.25 -3.81
N ALA A 112 13.96 8.33 -5.03
CA ALA A 112 14.42 7.18 -5.78
C ALA A 112 15.74 7.51 -6.47
N ASN A 113 16.73 6.63 -6.36
CA ASN A 113 18.04 6.77 -6.99
C ASN A 113 18.74 8.13 -6.74
N GLY A 114 18.56 8.70 -5.53
CA GLY A 114 19.16 9.98 -5.13
C GLY A 114 18.41 11.23 -5.57
N GLU A 115 17.23 11.09 -6.19
CA GLU A 115 16.42 12.21 -6.66
C GLU A 115 15.07 12.25 -5.94
N LEU A 116 14.57 13.46 -5.64
CA LEU A 116 13.29 13.68 -5.00
C LEU A 116 12.22 13.97 -6.05
N PHE A 117 11.21 13.11 -6.12
CA PHE A 117 10.07 13.26 -7.01
C PHE A 117 8.90 13.88 -6.24
N GLN A 118 8.15 14.76 -6.90
CA GLN A 118 6.87 15.27 -6.42
C GLN A 118 5.82 15.18 -7.53
N LEU A 119 4.68 14.57 -7.20
CA LEU A 119 3.53 14.50 -8.08
C LEU A 119 2.74 15.80 -8.05
N THR A 120 1.85 15.91 -9.02
CA THR A 120 0.72 16.83 -9.01
C THR A 120 -0.60 16.10 -9.21
N TRP A 121 -1.68 16.71 -8.75
CA TRP A 121 -2.99 16.05 -8.76
C TRP A 121 -3.50 15.71 -10.17
N LYS A 122 -3.87 16.72 -10.97
CA LYS A 122 -4.52 16.51 -12.29
C LYS A 122 -3.66 16.89 -13.48
N SER A 123 -2.52 17.52 -13.23
CA SER A 123 -1.77 18.19 -14.31
C SER A 123 -0.95 17.22 -15.15
N ARG A 124 -0.78 15.96 -14.70
CA ARG A 124 0.00 14.92 -15.39
C ARG A 124 1.50 15.27 -15.50
N VAL A 125 1.96 16.16 -14.63
CA VAL A 125 3.36 16.61 -14.53
C VAL A 125 3.88 16.27 -13.14
N GLY A 126 5.07 15.72 -13.07
CA GLY A 126 5.85 15.57 -11.85
C GLY A 126 7.08 16.47 -11.89
N PHE A 127 7.56 16.88 -10.73
CA PHE A 127 8.78 17.64 -10.57
C PHE A 127 9.84 16.76 -9.92
N VAL A 128 11.09 16.90 -10.38
CA VAL A 128 12.24 16.16 -9.84
C VAL A 128 13.25 17.16 -9.32
N TYR A 129 13.61 17.01 -8.06
CA TYR A 129 14.49 17.90 -7.33
C TYR A 129 15.73 17.17 -6.84
N ASP A 130 16.79 17.92 -6.59
CA ASP A 130 17.86 17.49 -5.70
C ASP A 130 17.33 17.53 -4.24
N PRO A 131 17.41 16.43 -3.47
CA PRO A 131 16.83 16.38 -2.12
C PRO A 131 17.55 17.24 -1.09
N GLU A 132 18.82 17.59 -1.31
CA GLU A 132 19.62 18.40 -0.37
C GLU A 132 19.37 19.89 -0.53
N THR A 133 19.17 20.33 -1.77
CA THR A 133 19.11 21.74 -2.18
C THR A 133 17.73 22.15 -2.68
N LEU A 134 16.79 21.22 -2.84
CA LEU A 134 15.49 21.42 -3.48
C LEU A 134 15.58 22.08 -4.86
N GLN A 135 16.75 22.05 -5.52
CA GLN A 135 16.91 22.58 -6.86
C GLN A 135 16.10 21.73 -7.82
N LEU A 136 15.24 22.37 -8.62
CA LEU A 136 14.52 21.68 -9.68
C LEU A 136 15.52 21.19 -10.74
N LEU A 137 15.58 19.87 -10.93
CA LEU A 137 16.43 19.21 -11.91
C LEU A 137 15.70 19.08 -13.25
N ARG A 138 14.47 18.58 -13.22
CA ARG A 138 13.63 18.37 -14.42
C ARG A 138 12.15 18.19 -14.06
N THR A 139 11.33 18.10 -15.09
CA THR A 139 9.94 17.62 -14.98
C THR A 139 9.78 16.27 -15.68
N VAL A 140 8.80 15.50 -15.21
CA VAL A 140 8.38 14.22 -15.79
C VAL A 140 6.90 14.26 -16.12
N ARG A 141 6.42 13.33 -16.95
CA ARG A 141 5.00 13.23 -17.32
C ARG A 141 4.47 11.83 -17.05
N TYR A 142 3.21 11.77 -16.66
CA TYR A 142 2.50 10.50 -16.41
C TYR A 142 1.02 10.62 -16.76
N PRO A 143 0.35 9.53 -17.15
CA PRO A 143 -1.09 9.54 -17.39
C PRO A 143 -1.90 9.57 -16.08
N GLY A 144 -3.14 10.05 -16.14
CA GLY A 144 -4.06 10.02 -15.00
C GLY A 144 -3.77 11.05 -13.92
N GLU A 145 -4.37 10.86 -12.75
CA GLU A 145 -4.06 11.67 -11.56
C GLU A 145 -2.82 11.12 -10.84
N GLY A 146 -2.22 11.88 -9.92
CA GLY A 146 -1.20 11.39 -8.99
C GLY A 146 -1.56 11.81 -7.57
N TRP A 147 -1.57 10.87 -6.62
CA TRP A 147 -1.92 11.13 -5.21
C TRP A 147 -0.70 10.84 -4.34
N GLY A 148 -0.53 9.63 -3.79
CA GLY A 148 0.68 9.24 -3.06
C GLY A 148 1.80 8.70 -3.97
N LEU A 149 3.03 8.78 -3.48
CA LEU A 149 4.22 8.22 -4.11
C LEU A 149 5.13 7.64 -3.02
N THR A 150 5.73 6.47 -3.26
CA THR A 150 6.83 5.94 -2.44
C THR A 150 7.82 5.18 -3.33
N PHE A 151 8.89 4.62 -2.76
CA PHE A 151 9.89 3.85 -3.51
C PHE A 151 10.11 2.49 -2.84
N ASP A 152 9.92 1.40 -3.58
CA ASP A 152 10.05 0.03 -3.04
C ASP A 152 11.48 -0.54 -3.10
N GLY A 153 12.46 0.30 -3.49
CA GLY A 153 13.84 -0.11 -3.74
C GLY A 153 14.15 -0.37 -5.22
N GLU A 154 13.13 -0.58 -6.06
CA GLU A 154 13.28 -0.84 -7.50
C GLU A 154 12.40 0.10 -8.34
N HIS A 155 11.17 0.31 -7.91
CA HIS A 155 10.12 1.07 -8.59
C HIS A 155 9.63 2.21 -7.71
N LEU A 156 9.28 3.32 -8.36
CA LEU A 156 8.36 4.28 -7.76
C LEU A 156 6.96 3.66 -7.73
N VAL A 157 6.25 3.76 -6.62
CA VAL A 157 4.89 3.25 -6.47
C VAL A 157 3.95 4.43 -6.29
N MET A 158 2.95 4.54 -7.16
CA MET A 158 2.02 5.66 -7.21
C MET A 158 0.58 5.21 -6.98
N SER A 159 -0.14 5.93 -6.12
CA SER A 159 -1.60 5.87 -6.00
C SER A 159 -2.25 7.03 -6.75
N ASP A 160 -3.57 6.92 -6.97
CA ASP A 160 -4.37 7.93 -7.67
C ASP A 160 -5.81 8.01 -7.12
N GLY A 161 -6.02 7.60 -5.87
CA GLY A 161 -7.34 7.50 -5.26
C GLY A 161 -8.18 6.31 -5.78
N SER A 162 -7.74 5.59 -6.81
CA SER A 162 -8.35 4.32 -7.19
C SER A 162 -7.90 3.17 -6.27
N ALA A 163 -8.31 1.95 -6.61
CA ALA A 163 -7.82 0.74 -5.94
C ALA A 163 -6.53 0.19 -6.58
N THR A 164 -5.93 0.87 -7.55
CA THR A 164 -4.77 0.37 -8.28
C THR A 164 -3.53 1.16 -7.94
N LEU A 165 -2.49 0.46 -7.49
CA LEU A 165 -1.14 0.98 -7.41
C LEU A 165 -0.42 0.78 -8.75
N ARG A 166 0.25 1.83 -9.22
CA ARG A 166 1.09 1.81 -10.42
C ARG A 166 2.54 1.79 -9.99
N PHE A 167 3.30 0.86 -10.53
CA PHE A 167 4.75 0.77 -10.36
C PHE A 167 5.39 1.39 -11.60
N LEU A 168 6.26 2.37 -11.38
CA LEU A 168 6.91 3.14 -12.43
C LEU A 168 8.41 2.92 -12.37
N ASP A 169 9.02 2.82 -13.56
CA ASP A 169 10.46 2.87 -13.70
C ASP A 169 10.95 4.28 -13.31
N PRO A 170 11.87 4.44 -12.35
CA PRO A 170 12.27 5.76 -11.84
C PRO A 170 13.05 6.61 -12.85
N LYS A 171 13.62 6.01 -13.91
CA LYS A 171 14.39 6.73 -14.93
C LYS A 171 13.49 7.30 -16.03
N THR A 172 12.54 6.49 -16.49
CA THR A 172 11.65 6.80 -17.61
C THR A 172 10.28 7.32 -17.15
N PHE A 173 9.94 7.08 -15.89
CA PHE A 173 8.64 7.39 -15.27
C PHE A 173 7.46 6.68 -15.96
N GLN A 174 7.73 5.60 -16.70
CA GLN A 174 6.71 4.79 -17.36
C GLN A 174 6.19 3.71 -16.42
N VAL A 175 4.89 3.40 -16.53
CA VAL A 175 4.27 2.33 -15.74
C VAL A 175 4.75 0.97 -16.25
N THR A 176 5.45 0.22 -15.41
CA THR A 176 5.94 -1.14 -15.70
C THR A 176 4.97 -2.21 -15.20
N ARG A 177 4.25 -1.93 -14.10
CA ARG A 177 3.34 -2.89 -13.47
C ARG A 177 2.16 -2.18 -12.79
N ARG A 178 1.04 -2.88 -12.67
CA ARG A 178 -0.15 -2.43 -11.92
C ARG A 178 -0.60 -3.53 -10.98
N VAL A 179 -1.02 -3.14 -9.78
CA VAL A 179 -1.58 -4.05 -8.78
C VAL A 179 -2.85 -3.45 -8.22
N THR A 180 -3.93 -4.23 -8.20
CA THR A 180 -5.17 -3.84 -7.54
C THR A 180 -5.14 -4.27 -6.09
N VAL A 181 -5.27 -3.31 -5.17
CA VAL A 181 -5.31 -3.52 -3.73
C VAL A 181 -6.65 -4.10 -3.33
N ARG A 182 -6.62 -5.20 -2.57
CA ARG A 182 -7.83 -5.89 -2.10
C ARG A 182 -7.69 -6.34 -0.65
N ASP A 183 -8.74 -6.07 0.12
CA ASP A 183 -9.00 -6.82 1.34
C ASP A 183 -9.87 -8.02 0.95
N ARG A 184 -9.24 -9.20 0.94
CA ARG A 184 -9.80 -10.44 0.39
C ARG A 184 -10.21 -10.28 -1.08
N GLN A 185 -11.51 -10.18 -1.35
CA GLN A 185 -12.04 -10.00 -2.70
C GLN A 185 -12.44 -8.53 -2.97
N LYS A 186 -12.56 -7.70 -1.93
CA LYS A 186 -13.06 -6.33 -2.05
C LYS A 186 -11.92 -5.37 -2.41
N PRO A 187 -12.00 -4.64 -3.54
CA PRO A 187 -11.06 -3.57 -3.84
C PRO A 187 -11.10 -2.47 -2.78
N ILE A 188 -9.93 -1.99 -2.34
CA ILE A 188 -9.80 -0.84 -1.45
C ILE A 188 -9.51 0.39 -2.28
N ARG A 189 -10.41 1.37 -2.26
CA ARG A 189 -10.28 2.65 -3.00
C ARG A 189 -9.77 3.75 -2.08
N HIS A 190 -9.56 4.94 -2.66
CA HIS A 190 -9.10 6.13 -1.97
C HIS A 190 -7.72 5.97 -1.34
N LEU A 191 -6.89 5.12 -1.93
CA LEU A 191 -5.47 5.02 -1.60
C LEU A 191 -4.85 6.40 -1.87
N ASN A 192 -4.33 7.01 -0.82
CA ASN A 192 -3.78 8.36 -0.88
C ASN A 192 -2.28 8.31 -0.65
N GLU A 193 -1.75 9.05 0.33
CA GLU A 193 -0.32 9.06 0.64
C GLU A 193 0.20 7.64 0.95
N LEU A 194 1.44 7.37 0.52
CA LEU A 194 2.07 6.05 0.52
C LEU A 194 3.41 6.11 1.23
N GLU A 195 3.75 5.03 1.95
CA GLU A 195 5.11 4.82 2.45
C GLU A 195 5.54 3.36 2.35
N PHE A 196 6.81 3.11 2.03
CA PHE A 196 7.35 1.75 1.96
C PHE A 196 8.01 1.35 3.30
N VAL A 197 7.38 0.43 4.01
CA VAL A 197 7.76 0.04 5.37
C VAL A 197 8.00 -1.46 5.42
N ASN A 198 9.23 -1.89 5.69
CA ASN A 198 9.57 -3.31 5.91
C ASN A 198 9.02 -4.27 4.83
N ASN A 199 9.20 -3.93 3.55
CA ASN A 199 8.70 -4.68 2.38
C ASN A 199 7.19 -4.63 2.13
N GLU A 200 6.46 -3.77 2.82
CA GLU A 200 5.05 -3.50 2.59
C GLU A 200 4.86 -2.07 2.08
N ILE A 201 3.80 -1.87 1.29
CA ILE A 201 3.33 -0.52 0.97
C ILE A 201 2.24 -0.19 1.99
N TRP A 202 2.44 0.90 2.71
CA TRP A 202 1.46 1.45 3.63
C TRP A 202 0.76 2.60 2.91
N ALA A 203 -0.56 2.69 3.07
CA ALA A 203 -1.33 3.74 2.42
C ALA A 203 -2.36 4.35 3.37
N ASN A 204 -2.42 5.68 3.41
CA ASN A 204 -3.59 6.35 3.96
C ASN A 204 -4.81 6.06 3.07
N ILE A 205 -5.99 5.94 3.68
CA ILE A 205 -7.26 5.93 2.97
C ILE A 205 -7.91 7.30 3.15
N TRP A 206 -8.14 8.03 2.06
CA TRP A 206 -8.68 9.39 2.13
C TRP A 206 -10.05 9.41 2.82
N TYR A 207 -10.18 10.28 3.83
CA TYR A 207 -11.31 10.40 4.77
C TYR A 207 -11.52 9.23 5.76
N GLU A 208 -10.56 8.33 5.92
CA GLU A 208 -10.56 7.36 7.03
C GLU A 208 -9.37 7.60 7.97
N ASP A 209 -9.60 7.39 9.27
CA ASP A 209 -8.56 7.47 10.30
C ASP A 209 -7.77 6.14 10.39
N ARG A 210 -7.38 5.58 9.25
CA ARG A 210 -6.70 4.29 9.16
C ARG A 210 -5.64 4.25 8.07
N ILE A 211 -4.63 3.40 8.28
CA ILE A 211 -3.64 3.01 7.28
C ILE A 211 -3.87 1.55 6.90
N VAL A 212 -3.75 1.24 5.62
CA VAL A 212 -3.74 -0.13 5.13
C VAL A 212 -2.31 -0.59 4.84
N ARG A 213 -1.97 -1.82 5.23
CA ARG A 213 -0.69 -2.47 4.94
C ARG A 213 -0.86 -3.43 3.76
N ILE A 214 -0.08 -3.27 2.70
CA ILE A 214 -0.31 -3.92 1.40
C ILE A 214 0.93 -4.71 1.00
N ASP A 215 0.75 -5.96 0.60
CA ASP A 215 1.82 -6.70 -0.08
C ASP A 215 2.01 -6.14 -1.50
N PRO A 216 3.18 -5.55 -1.82
CA PRO A 216 3.44 -4.90 -3.11
C PRO A 216 3.38 -5.87 -4.29
N ARG A 217 3.54 -7.18 -4.07
CA ARG A 217 3.55 -8.18 -5.14
C ARG A 217 2.14 -8.56 -5.57
N THR A 218 1.26 -8.74 -4.59
CA THR A 218 -0.08 -9.31 -4.81
C THR A 218 -1.20 -8.27 -4.71
N GLY A 219 -0.98 -7.17 -4.00
CA GLY A 219 -2.02 -6.18 -3.64
C GLY A 219 -2.89 -6.62 -2.48
N GLN A 220 -2.59 -7.76 -1.85
CA GLN A 220 -3.38 -8.26 -0.74
C GLN A 220 -3.06 -7.46 0.52
N VAL A 221 -4.13 -7.02 1.20
CA VAL A 221 -4.03 -6.37 2.50
C VAL A 221 -3.48 -7.36 3.53
N GLN A 222 -2.39 -6.98 4.18
CA GLN A 222 -1.72 -7.72 5.25
C GLN A 222 -2.26 -7.34 6.63
N GLY A 223 -2.80 -6.14 6.77
CA GLY A 223 -3.35 -5.63 8.01
C GLY A 223 -3.82 -4.19 7.90
N TRP A 224 -4.44 -3.73 8.96
CA TRP A 224 -4.91 -2.36 9.13
C TRP A 224 -4.27 -1.74 10.37
N ILE A 225 -4.10 -0.44 10.36
CA ILE A 225 -3.64 0.34 11.51
C ILE A 225 -4.71 1.38 11.79
N ASP A 226 -5.25 1.33 13.01
CA ASP A 226 -6.26 2.25 13.51
C ASP A 226 -5.58 3.49 14.11
N LEU A 227 -5.78 4.64 13.48
CA LEU A 227 -5.30 5.94 13.94
C LEU A 227 -6.40 6.76 14.62
N SER A 228 -7.57 6.16 14.85
CA SER A 228 -8.69 6.83 15.49
C SER A 228 -8.27 7.44 16.83
N GLY A 229 -8.58 8.72 17.00
CA GLY A 229 -8.25 9.47 18.21
C GLY A 229 -6.99 10.33 18.10
N LEU A 230 -6.13 10.14 17.09
CA LEU A 230 -4.96 11.01 16.89
C LEU A 230 -5.32 12.41 16.39
N LYS A 231 -6.43 12.56 15.62
CA LYS A 231 -6.83 13.87 15.08
C LYS A 231 -7.02 14.92 16.20
N PRO A 232 -6.19 15.99 16.22
CA PRO A 232 -6.22 16.99 17.28
C PRO A 232 -7.58 17.68 17.41
N LEU A 233 -8.03 17.88 18.65
CA LEU A 233 -9.33 18.50 18.96
C LEU A 233 -9.49 19.89 18.32
N SER A 234 -8.41 20.66 18.26
CA SER A 234 -8.37 22.03 17.74
C SER A 234 -8.73 22.17 16.25
N ILE A 235 -8.70 21.07 15.50
CA ILE A 235 -8.96 21.04 14.05
C ILE A 235 -10.07 20.04 13.66
N ARG A 236 -10.75 19.41 14.63
CA ARG A 236 -11.83 18.43 14.35
C ARG A 236 -12.98 19.01 13.54
N TRP A 237 -13.22 20.31 13.64
CA TRP A 237 -14.24 21.02 12.87
C TRP A 237 -13.89 21.15 11.37
N ASN A 238 -12.59 21.11 11.01
CA ASN A 238 -12.16 21.17 9.62
C ASN A 238 -12.24 19.78 8.98
N ARG A 239 -13.17 19.62 8.04
CA ARG A 239 -13.40 18.35 7.32
C ARG A 239 -12.26 17.97 6.38
N GLU A 240 -11.53 18.94 5.85
CA GLU A 240 -10.40 18.71 4.96
C GLU A 240 -9.10 18.42 5.71
N ALA A 241 -9.06 18.68 7.02
CA ALA A 241 -7.93 18.38 7.89
C ALA A 241 -7.85 16.88 8.25
N VAL A 242 -7.83 16.02 7.24
CA VAL A 242 -7.81 14.56 7.38
C VAL A 242 -6.39 14.03 7.62
N HIS A 243 -6.29 12.80 8.13
CA HIS A 243 -5.04 12.04 8.13
C HIS A 243 -4.47 11.93 6.71
N ASN A 244 -3.21 12.28 6.56
CA ASN A 244 -2.47 12.15 5.31
C ASN A 244 -0.98 12.47 5.55
N GLY A 245 -0.09 11.53 5.23
CA GLY A 245 1.35 11.63 5.49
C GLY A 245 1.82 10.54 6.44
N ILE A 246 2.63 9.64 5.92
CA ILE A 246 3.28 8.54 6.61
C ILE A 246 4.76 8.65 6.27
N ALA A 247 5.65 8.59 7.26
CA ALA A 247 7.08 8.58 6.99
C ALA A 247 7.79 7.56 7.87
N TRP A 248 8.72 6.82 7.28
CA TRP A 248 9.46 5.75 7.92
C TRP A 248 10.95 6.08 7.94
N ASP A 249 11.55 6.05 9.12
CA ASP A 249 13.01 6.06 9.29
C ASP A 249 13.50 4.61 9.47
N PRO A 250 14.08 3.98 8.44
CA PRO A 250 14.57 2.61 8.56
C PRO A 250 15.80 2.49 9.47
N GLY A 251 16.58 3.57 9.65
CA GLY A 251 17.82 3.54 10.42
C GLY A 251 17.56 3.47 11.93
N SER A 252 16.55 4.19 12.40
CA SER A 252 16.13 4.19 13.81
C SER A 252 14.82 3.44 14.08
N GLN A 253 14.19 2.90 13.03
CA GLN A 253 12.91 2.19 13.08
C GLN A 253 11.76 3.03 13.65
N ARG A 254 11.72 4.31 13.28
CA ARG A 254 10.71 5.27 13.74
C ARG A 254 9.67 5.53 12.67
N LEU A 255 8.40 5.52 13.06
CA LEU A 255 7.27 5.76 12.19
C LEU A 255 6.59 7.07 12.59
N PHE A 256 6.34 7.92 11.60
CA PHE A 256 5.69 9.21 11.79
C PHE A 256 4.40 9.30 10.99
N VAL A 257 3.39 9.94 11.58
CA VAL A 257 2.11 10.23 10.93
C VAL A 257 1.65 11.65 11.22
N THR A 258 1.01 12.27 10.25
CA THR A 258 0.40 13.61 10.38
C THR A 258 -0.89 13.69 9.58
N GLY A 259 -1.38 14.91 9.34
CA GLY A 259 -2.47 15.17 8.44
C GLY A 259 -2.47 16.58 7.89
N LYS A 260 -3.43 16.82 6.99
CA LYS A 260 -3.58 18.10 6.30
C LYS A 260 -3.93 19.18 7.32
N ASN A 261 -3.12 20.24 7.38
CA ASN A 261 -3.26 21.35 8.33
C ASN A 261 -3.19 20.93 9.81
N TRP A 262 -2.60 19.78 10.11
CA TRP A 262 -2.43 19.35 11.50
C TRP A 262 -1.38 20.24 12.20
N PRO A 263 -1.60 20.62 13.48
CA PRO A 263 -0.58 21.32 14.27
C PRO A 263 0.53 20.39 14.77
N SER A 264 0.38 19.08 14.57
CA SER A 264 1.21 18.07 15.20
C SER A 264 1.55 16.95 14.22
N LEU A 265 2.81 16.51 14.27
CA LEU A 265 3.32 15.26 13.72
C LEU A 265 3.54 14.29 14.88
N PHE A 266 3.08 13.05 14.75
CA PHE A 266 3.22 12.04 15.79
C PHE A 266 4.23 10.98 15.39
N GLU A 267 5.17 10.68 16.29
CA GLU A 267 5.89 9.41 16.26
C GLU A 267 5.04 8.35 16.94
N ILE A 268 4.87 7.20 16.29
CA ILE A 268 4.00 6.14 16.76
C ILE A 268 4.69 4.77 16.74
N GLU A 269 4.32 3.92 17.69
CA GLU A 269 4.57 2.48 17.67
C GLU A 269 3.27 1.74 17.38
N ILE A 270 3.35 0.66 16.59
CA ILE A 270 2.22 -0.23 16.34
C ILE A 270 2.07 -1.17 17.53
N THR A 271 0.88 -1.24 18.13
CA THR A 271 0.58 -2.16 19.24
C THR A 271 -0.15 -3.39 18.72
N SER A 272 -0.03 -4.51 19.44
CA SER A 272 -0.91 -5.66 19.22
C SER A 272 -2.39 -5.26 19.40
N ASP A 273 -3.26 -5.96 18.65
CA ASP A 273 -4.66 -5.65 18.33
C ASP A 273 -5.53 -5.04 19.45
N ARG A 274 -6.52 -4.25 19.01
CA ARG A 274 -7.67 -3.82 19.83
C ARG A 274 -8.74 -4.91 19.89
#